data_AF-A0A6C0BKY0-F1
#
_entry.id   AF-A0A6C0BKY0-F1
#
_cell.length_a   1.000
_cell.length_b   1.000
_cell.length_c   1.000
_cell.angle_alpha   90.00
_cell.angle_beta   90.00
_cell.angle_gamma   90.00
#
_symmetry.space_group_name_H-M   'P 1'
#
loop_
_entity.id
_entity.type
_entity.pdbx_description
1 polymer ?
#
loop_
_entity_poly.entity_id
_entity_poly.type
_entity_poly.pdbx_seq_one_letter_code
_entity_poly.pdbx_strand_id
1 'polypeptide(L)'
;MSSRPSFSVPLGTVATNSIIAVVGAVLATTVAAFVWSQSDTTPIMSEGFGGPAAPDYLRTTSELAELIAFFTDREDTTEEGPDDLREMTLLCSKLSAFKKDIVGVARVVNATASLPYATAHDIEPVAETTARCLSKTIPERDLNLIIDKWGSRGEILLRRLCTEYEISPNDNTRLLGLFQKSINDLASLVKGQCFASPMEEQGRALGGYESPALKDLATYKGYF
;
A
#
# COMPACT_ATOMS: atom_id res chain seq x y z
N MET A 1 -23.07 -15.64 -82.68
CA MET A 1 -24.30 -15.56 -81.86
C MET A 1 -24.07 -16.36 -80.59
N SER A 2 -23.86 -15.70 -79.45
CA SER A 2 -23.59 -16.35 -78.16
C SER A 2 -24.67 -15.93 -77.18
N SER A 3 -25.62 -16.82 -76.92
CA SER A 3 -26.72 -16.65 -75.98
C SER A 3 -26.19 -16.70 -74.55
N ARG A 4 -26.31 -15.59 -73.80
CA ARG A 4 -26.04 -15.58 -72.35
C ARG A 4 -27.19 -16.24 -71.60
N PRO A 5 -26.94 -17.17 -70.66
CA PRO A 5 -27.98 -17.72 -69.82
C PRO A 5 -28.44 -16.68 -68.78
N SER A 6 -29.74 -16.48 -68.70
CA SER A 6 -30.43 -15.69 -67.68
C SER A 6 -30.53 -16.50 -66.39
N PHE A 7 -29.70 -16.18 -65.40
CA PHE A 7 -29.81 -16.71 -64.05
C PHE A 7 -30.91 -15.96 -63.30
N SER A 8 -32.09 -16.57 -63.15
CA SER A 8 -33.13 -16.12 -62.24
C SER A 8 -33.00 -16.89 -60.92
N VAL A 9 -32.46 -16.24 -59.89
CA VAL A 9 -32.48 -16.79 -58.53
C VAL A 9 -33.88 -16.61 -57.95
N PRO A 10 -34.54 -17.66 -57.43
CA PRO A 10 -35.87 -17.53 -56.85
C PRO A 10 -35.86 -16.57 -55.66
N LEU A 11 -36.78 -15.60 -55.67
CA LEU A 11 -36.91 -14.53 -54.67
C LEU A 11 -37.00 -15.09 -53.23
N GLY A 12 -37.56 -16.29 -53.07
CA GLY A 12 -37.67 -16.97 -51.78
C GLY A 12 -36.33 -17.34 -51.14
N THR A 13 -35.31 -17.67 -51.94
CA THR A 13 -33.99 -18.07 -51.43
C THR A 13 -33.18 -16.86 -50.96
N VAL A 14 -33.39 -15.70 -51.59
CA VAL A 14 -32.75 -14.44 -51.19
C VAL A 14 -33.32 -13.96 -49.86
N ALA A 15 -34.64 -14.06 -49.66
CA ALA A 15 -35.31 -13.67 -48.43
C ALA A 15 -34.95 -14.56 -47.23
N THR A 16 -34.78 -15.88 -47.43
CA THR A 16 -34.36 -16.77 -46.34
C THR A 16 -32.91 -16.52 -45.92
N ASN A 17 -32.02 -16.27 -46.89
CA ASN A 17 -30.61 -16.02 -46.60
C ASN A 17 -30.40 -14.68 -45.90
N SER A 18 -31.18 -13.64 -46.22
CA SER A 18 -31.10 -12.35 -45.54
C SER A 18 -31.60 -12.44 -44.09
N ILE A 19 -32.67 -13.18 -43.81
CA ILE A 19 -33.17 -13.38 -42.44
C ILE A 19 -32.13 -14.11 -41.59
N ILE A 20 -31.53 -15.19 -42.10
CA ILE A 20 -30.49 -15.95 -41.38
C ILE A 20 -29.28 -15.06 -41.08
N ALA A 21 -28.84 -14.23 -42.03
CA ALA A 21 -27.73 -13.32 -41.84
C ALA A 21 -28.00 -12.27 -40.76
N VAL A 22 -29.21 -11.70 -40.73
CA VAL A 22 -29.59 -10.70 -39.71
C VAL A 22 -29.67 -11.34 -38.32
N VAL A 23 -30.28 -12.51 -38.18
CA VAL A 23 -30.35 -13.22 -36.90
C VAL A 23 -28.96 -13.61 -36.39
N GLY A 24 -28.08 -14.09 -37.27
CA GLY A 24 -26.70 -14.40 -36.94
C GLY A 24 -25.91 -13.19 -36.46
N ALA A 25 -26.07 -12.03 -37.11
CA ALA A 25 -25.39 -10.79 -36.72
C ALA A 25 -25.87 -10.29 -35.35
N VAL A 26 -27.17 -10.33 -35.07
CA VAL A 26 -27.73 -9.91 -33.78
C VAL A 26 -27.28 -10.82 -32.64
N LEU A 27 -27.23 -12.13 -32.87
CA LEU A 27 -26.70 -13.08 -31.88
C LEU A 27 -25.21 -12.86 -31.61
N ALA A 28 -24.40 -12.63 -32.65
CA ALA A 28 -22.97 -12.38 -32.48
C ALA A 28 -22.68 -11.10 -31.68
N THR A 29 -23.42 -10.01 -31.95
CA THR A 29 -23.20 -8.73 -31.24
C THR A 29 -23.66 -8.78 -29.79
N THR A 30 -24.77 -9.47 -29.51
CA THR A 30 -25.27 -9.63 -28.13
C THR A 30 -24.35 -10.50 -27.28
N VAL A 31 -23.82 -11.60 -27.83
CA VAL A 31 -22.82 -12.43 -27.13
C VAL A 31 -21.52 -11.67 -26.92
N ALA A 32 -21.04 -10.93 -27.93
CA ALA A 32 -19.84 -10.11 -27.79
C ALA A 32 -20.00 -9.02 -26.73
N ALA A 33 -21.15 -8.33 -26.69
CA ALA A 33 -21.44 -7.32 -25.67
C ALA A 33 -21.53 -7.93 -24.27
N PHE A 34 -22.14 -9.11 -24.13
CA PHE A 34 -22.21 -9.81 -22.85
C PHE A 34 -20.84 -10.25 -22.36
N VAL A 35 -20.02 -10.85 -23.24
CA VAL A 35 -18.64 -11.26 -22.93
C VAL A 35 -17.78 -10.05 -22.55
N TRP A 36 -17.91 -8.93 -23.26
CA TRP A 36 -17.21 -7.69 -22.91
C TRP A 36 -17.70 -7.11 -21.57
N SER A 37 -19.00 -7.16 -21.30
CA SER A 37 -19.54 -6.67 -20.02
C SER A 37 -19.15 -7.54 -18.82
N GLN A 38 -18.80 -8.80 -19.05
CA GLN A 38 -18.34 -9.75 -18.04
C GLN A 38 -16.81 -9.86 -17.97
N SER A 39 -16.09 -9.35 -18.97
CA SER A 39 -14.63 -9.32 -18.92
C SER A 39 -14.20 -8.17 -18.02
N ASP A 40 -13.82 -8.49 -16.78
CA ASP A 40 -13.00 -7.66 -15.88
C ASP A 40 -11.57 -7.49 -16.44
N THR A 41 -11.49 -7.07 -17.70
CA THR A 41 -10.24 -6.74 -18.38
C THR A 41 -10.35 -5.32 -18.89
N THR A 42 -10.59 -4.38 -17.99
CA THR A 42 -10.19 -3.00 -18.25
C THR A 42 -8.66 -3.00 -18.37
N PRO A 43 -8.08 -2.55 -19.50
CA PRO A 43 -6.65 -2.33 -19.54
C PRO A 43 -6.37 -1.20 -18.55
N ILE A 44 -5.78 -1.55 -17.42
CA ILE A 44 -5.29 -0.60 -16.43
C ILE A 44 -4.11 0.15 -17.08
N MET A 45 -4.41 1.20 -17.84
CA MET A 45 -3.45 2.24 -18.17
C MET A 45 -3.37 3.19 -16.97
N SER A 46 -2.96 2.65 -15.84
CA SER A 46 -2.48 3.41 -14.69
C SER A 46 -1.12 2.80 -14.38
N GLU A 47 -0.05 3.49 -14.82
CA GLU A 47 1.26 3.31 -14.22
C GLU A 47 1.17 3.79 -12.78
N GLY A 48 0.69 2.93 -11.88
CA GLY A 48 0.43 3.32 -10.50
C GLY A 48 0.20 2.12 -9.62
N PHE A 49 1.29 1.57 -9.09
CA PHE A 49 1.40 0.70 -7.89
C PHE A 49 0.08 0.08 -7.37
N GLY A 50 -0.64 -0.65 -8.24
CA GLY A 50 -1.88 -1.35 -7.91
C GLY A 50 -1.56 -2.67 -7.25
N GLY A 51 -0.93 -2.63 -6.07
CA GLY A 51 -0.74 -3.81 -5.25
C GLY A 51 -2.09 -4.39 -4.80
N PRO A 52 -2.15 -5.68 -4.43
CA PRO A 52 -3.36 -6.29 -3.89
C PRO A 52 -3.90 -5.48 -2.71
N ALA A 53 -5.22 -5.40 -2.58
CA ALA A 53 -5.87 -4.71 -1.48
C ALA A 53 -5.34 -5.26 -0.14
N ALA A 54 -4.66 -4.40 0.61
CA ALA A 54 -4.11 -4.74 1.91
C ALA A 54 -5.25 -5.13 2.87
N PRO A 55 -5.08 -6.16 3.71
CA PRO A 55 -6.06 -6.49 4.73
C PRO A 55 -6.27 -5.30 5.68
N ASP A 56 -7.51 -5.06 6.10
CA ASP A 56 -7.84 -3.96 7.02
C ASP A 56 -7.36 -4.28 8.44
N TYR A 57 -6.28 -3.62 8.86
CA TYR A 57 -5.73 -3.70 10.21
C TYR A 57 -6.11 -2.49 11.09
N LEU A 58 -6.89 -1.54 10.57
CA LEU A 58 -7.20 -0.26 11.21
C LEU A 58 -7.93 -0.43 12.54
N ARG A 59 -8.66 -1.54 12.73
CA ARG A 59 -9.30 -1.89 14.01
C ARG A 59 -8.35 -1.98 15.20
N THR A 60 -7.04 -2.12 14.96
CA THR A 60 -6.04 -2.17 16.03
C THR A 60 -5.76 -0.77 16.61
N THR A 61 -6.14 0.30 15.92
CA THR A 61 -5.86 1.68 16.33
C THR A 61 -7.10 2.54 16.09
N SER A 62 -7.87 2.78 17.16
CA SER A 62 -9.12 3.55 17.10
C SER A 62 -8.98 4.90 16.41
N GLU A 63 -7.86 5.58 16.65
CA GLU A 63 -7.55 6.89 16.12
C GLU A 63 -7.35 6.88 14.60
N LEU A 64 -6.66 5.86 14.08
CA LEU A 64 -6.43 5.72 12.63
C LEU A 64 -7.71 5.22 11.93
N ALA A 65 -8.48 4.35 12.57
CA ALA A 65 -9.79 3.95 12.07
C ALA A 65 -10.75 5.14 11.98
N GLU A 66 -10.79 5.99 13.01
CA GLU A 66 -11.60 7.22 13.03
C GLU A 66 -11.15 8.20 11.94
N LEU A 67 -9.83 8.36 11.76
CA LEU A 67 -9.28 9.22 10.71
C LEU A 67 -9.72 8.77 9.33
N ILE A 68 -9.57 7.47 8.99
CA ILE A 68 -9.95 6.97 7.67
C ILE A 68 -11.48 7.02 7.48
N ALA A 69 -12.25 6.61 8.49
CA ALA A 69 -13.71 6.64 8.43
C ALA A 69 -14.27 8.06 8.19
N PHE A 70 -13.56 9.10 8.62
CA PHE A 70 -13.96 10.49 8.38
C PHE A 70 -14.01 10.86 6.89
N PHE A 71 -13.18 10.24 6.05
CA PHE A 71 -13.10 10.50 4.61
C PHE A 71 -13.94 9.52 3.77
N THR A 72 -14.17 8.29 4.26
CA THR A 72 -14.85 7.23 3.50
C THR A 72 -16.26 7.60 3.02
N ASP A 73 -17.01 8.38 3.81
CA ASP A 73 -18.40 8.76 3.49
C ASP A 73 -18.50 10.13 2.79
N ARG A 74 -17.38 10.74 2.40
CA ARG A 74 -17.34 12.07 1.80
C ARG A 74 -17.02 12.01 0.31
N GLU A 75 -17.60 12.94 -0.43
CA GLU A 75 -17.24 13.17 -1.83
C GLU A 75 -15.96 14.00 -1.91
N ASP A 76 -15.04 13.57 -2.76
CA ASP A 76 -13.84 14.30 -3.15
C ASP A 76 -14.20 15.43 -4.12
N THR A 77 -13.43 16.54 -4.06
CA THR A 77 -13.61 17.66 -5.00
C THR A 77 -12.60 17.63 -6.15
N THR A 78 -11.62 16.74 -6.10
CA THR A 78 -10.47 16.67 -7.01
C THR A 78 -10.16 15.24 -7.40
N GLU A 79 -9.70 15.03 -8.65
CA GLU A 79 -9.32 13.70 -9.17
C GLU A 79 -8.18 13.01 -8.38
N GLU A 80 -7.34 13.77 -7.65
CA GLU A 80 -6.23 13.23 -6.84
C GLU A 80 -6.68 12.65 -5.49
N GLY A 81 -7.86 13.04 -5.00
CA GLY A 81 -8.37 12.69 -3.66
C GLY A 81 -8.46 11.19 -3.39
N PRO A 82 -9.03 10.39 -4.30
CA PRO A 82 -9.12 8.94 -4.13
C PRO A 82 -7.75 8.26 -4.04
N ASP A 83 -6.75 8.75 -4.77
CA ASP A 83 -5.40 8.19 -4.76
C ASP A 83 -4.66 8.52 -3.47
N ASP A 84 -4.76 9.77 -2.99
CA ASP A 84 -4.20 10.19 -1.72
C ASP A 84 -4.89 9.46 -0.54
N LEU A 85 -6.20 9.22 -0.62
CA LEU A 85 -6.95 8.47 0.40
C LEU A 85 -6.53 7.00 0.41
N ARG A 86 -6.28 6.41 -0.76
CA ARG A 86 -5.78 5.04 -0.89
C ARG A 86 -4.39 4.91 -0.27
N GLU A 87 -3.47 5.84 -0.55
CA GLU A 87 -2.14 5.83 0.06
C GLU A 87 -2.21 6.03 1.57
N MET A 88 -3.05 6.97 2.04
CA MET A 88 -3.25 7.23 3.47
C MET A 88 -3.81 6.00 4.18
N THR A 89 -4.78 5.31 3.59
CA THR A 89 -5.37 4.07 4.11
C THR A 89 -4.31 2.97 4.23
N LEU A 90 -3.46 2.83 3.21
CA LEU A 90 -2.35 1.86 3.25
C LEU A 90 -1.34 2.21 4.35
N LEU A 91 -0.97 3.48 4.48
CA LEU A 91 -0.06 3.95 5.52
C LEU A 91 -0.63 3.68 6.92
N CYS A 92 -1.89 4.02 7.17
CA CYS A 92 -2.56 3.73 8.42
C CYS A 92 -2.62 2.22 8.69
N SER A 93 -2.86 1.40 7.68
CA SER A 93 -2.86 -0.06 7.81
C SER A 93 -1.49 -0.61 8.19
N LYS A 94 -0.40 -0.06 7.63
CA LYS A 94 0.98 -0.39 8.02
C LYS A 94 1.28 -0.06 9.47
N LEU A 95 0.91 1.15 9.92
CA LEU A 95 1.10 1.58 11.30
C LEU A 95 0.34 0.66 12.27
N SER A 96 -0.92 0.36 11.97
CA SER A 96 -1.75 -0.51 12.81
C SER A 96 -1.26 -1.97 12.81
N ALA A 97 -0.85 -2.51 11.66
CA ALA A 97 -0.31 -3.87 11.56
C ALA A 97 1.03 -4.00 12.28
N PHE A 98 1.92 -3.02 12.12
CA PHE A 98 3.19 -2.99 12.82
C PHE A 98 3.00 -2.94 14.32
N LYS A 99 2.10 -2.06 14.81
CA LYS A 99 1.70 -2.03 16.22
C LYS A 99 1.15 -3.38 16.69
N LYS A 100 0.30 -4.03 15.88
CA LYS A 100 -0.30 -5.34 16.20
C LYS A 100 0.75 -6.42 16.40
N ASP A 101 1.72 -6.52 15.50
CA ASP A 101 2.76 -7.55 15.56
C ASP A 101 3.73 -7.31 16.74
N ILE A 102 4.02 -6.05 17.08
CA ILE A 102 4.90 -5.72 18.23
C ILE A 102 4.20 -5.96 19.57
N VAL A 103 2.91 -5.60 19.70
CA VAL A 103 2.14 -5.77 20.95
C VAL A 103 1.66 -7.20 21.14
N GLY A 104 1.50 -7.94 20.04
CA GLY A 104 0.99 -9.30 20.05
C GLY A 104 1.82 -10.24 20.92
N VAL A 105 1.14 -11.09 21.70
CA VAL A 105 1.78 -12.08 22.60
C VAL A 105 2.72 -13.01 21.83
N ALA A 106 2.35 -13.37 20.60
CA ALA A 106 3.14 -14.26 19.76
C ALA A 106 4.47 -13.65 19.29
N ARG A 107 4.58 -12.32 19.21
CA ARG A 107 5.77 -11.61 18.69
C ARG A 107 6.29 -12.22 17.38
N VAL A 108 5.41 -12.34 16.41
CA VAL A 108 5.72 -12.85 15.06
C VAL A 108 5.25 -11.85 14.01
N VAL A 109 5.96 -11.83 12.87
CA VAL A 109 5.53 -11.08 11.69
C VAL A 109 4.34 -11.82 11.07
N ASN A 110 3.15 -11.26 11.23
CA ASN A 110 1.92 -11.86 10.70
C ASN A 110 1.06 -10.80 10.03
N ALA A 111 0.65 -9.77 10.77
CA ALA A 111 -0.16 -8.68 10.22
C ALA A 111 0.62 -7.88 9.16
N THR A 112 1.92 -7.70 9.36
CA THR A 112 2.77 -6.94 8.44
C THR A 112 3.22 -7.75 7.22
N ALA A 113 3.12 -9.08 7.26
CA ALA A 113 3.65 -9.96 6.20
C ALA A 113 2.96 -9.80 4.84
N SER A 114 1.67 -9.45 4.83
CA SER A 114 0.87 -9.27 3.62
C SER A 114 0.81 -7.84 3.12
N LEU A 115 1.47 -6.89 3.79
CA LEU A 115 1.37 -5.48 3.43
C LEU A 115 2.35 -5.10 2.32
N PRO A 116 1.89 -4.37 1.27
CA PRO A 116 2.74 -4.02 0.15
C PRO A 116 3.73 -2.90 0.51
N TYR A 117 4.90 -2.95 -0.13
CA TYR A 117 5.88 -1.87 -0.20
C TYR A 117 5.50 -0.95 -1.37
N ALA A 118 4.65 0.04 -1.08
CA ALA A 118 3.95 0.81 -2.12
C ALA A 118 3.65 2.27 -1.73
N THR A 119 4.05 2.73 -0.54
CA THR A 119 3.92 4.17 -0.22
C THR A 119 5.19 4.90 -0.64
N ALA A 120 5.07 6.16 -1.03
CA ALA A 120 6.20 6.91 -1.62
C ALA A 120 7.41 7.09 -0.69
N HIS A 121 7.22 6.84 0.61
CA HIS A 121 8.23 7.05 1.67
C HIS A 121 8.60 5.76 2.41
N ASP A 122 8.24 4.59 1.87
CA ASP A 122 8.78 3.35 2.43
C ASP A 122 10.31 3.30 2.22
N ILE A 123 11.05 2.96 3.29
CA ILE A 123 12.50 2.72 3.24
C ILE A 123 12.79 1.23 3.02
N GLU A 124 12.02 0.37 3.69
CA GLU A 124 12.05 -1.08 3.57
C GLU A 124 10.63 -1.64 3.77
N PRO A 125 10.35 -2.90 3.38
CA PRO A 125 9.07 -3.55 3.64
C PRO A 125 8.77 -3.55 5.15
N VAL A 126 7.54 -3.17 5.53
CA VAL A 126 7.14 -3.11 6.94
C VAL A 126 7.34 -4.46 7.66
N ALA A 127 7.16 -5.59 6.96
CA ALA A 127 7.44 -6.92 7.48
C ALA A 127 8.91 -7.10 7.92
N GLU A 128 9.86 -6.54 7.17
CA GLU A 128 11.29 -6.60 7.48
C GLU A 128 11.61 -5.73 8.70
N THR A 129 11.06 -4.51 8.75
CA THR A 129 11.16 -3.65 9.94
C THR A 129 10.61 -4.35 11.18
N THR A 130 9.46 -5.02 11.07
CA THR A 130 8.87 -5.83 12.15
C THR A 130 9.80 -6.95 12.56
N ALA A 131 10.31 -7.75 11.61
CA ALA A 131 11.22 -8.84 11.91
C ALA A 131 12.45 -8.35 12.67
N ARG A 132 13.09 -7.28 12.18
CA ARG A 132 14.30 -6.69 12.77
C ARG A 132 14.05 -6.04 14.14
N CYS A 133 12.88 -5.45 14.35
CA CYS A 133 12.43 -4.98 15.66
C CYS A 133 12.28 -6.15 16.64
N LEU A 134 11.56 -7.21 16.25
CA LEU A 134 11.30 -8.36 17.12
C LEU A 134 12.58 -9.14 17.45
N SER A 135 13.53 -9.21 16.51
CA SER A 135 14.86 -9.81 16.74
C SER A 135 15.86 -8.86 17.39
N LYS A 136 15.47 -7.61 17.68
CA LYS A 136 16.31 -6.57 18.30
C LYS A 136 17.61 -6.31 17.52
N THR A 137 17.54 -6.39 16.18
CA THR A 137 18.68 -6.18 15.28
C THR A 137 18.59 -4.87 14.51
N ILE A 138 17.49 -4.12 14.65
CA ILE A 138 17.36 -2.80 14.03
C ILE A 138 18.08 -1.74 14.88
N PRO A 139 18.98 -0.93 14.31
CA PRO A 139 19.55 0.22 15.01
C PRO A 139 18.48 1.26 15.36
N GLU A 140 18.60 1.90 16.53
CA GLU A 140 17.64 2.92 16.98
C GLU A 140 17.46 4.05 15.97
N ARG A 141 18.57 4.54 15.40
CA ARG A 141 18.55 5.58 14.37
C ARG A 141 17.68 5.16 13.18
N ASP A 142 17.84 3.93 12.71
CA ASP A 142 17.17 3.47 11.50
C ASP A 142 15.66 3.32 11.75
N LEU A 143 15.27 2.79 12.92
CA LEU A 143 13.85 2.69 13.30
C LEU A 143 13.20 4.06 13.47
N ASN A 144 13.89 5.02 14.10
CA ASN A 144 13.40 6.39 14.23
C ASN A 144 13.21 7.04 12.85
N LEU A 145 14.16 6.85 11.92
CA LEU A 145 14.04 7.35 10.55
C LEU A 145 12.83 6.77 9.81
N ILE A 146 12.54 5.48 9.98
CA ILE A 146 11.37 4.83 9.37
C ILE A 146 10.07 5.46 9.91
N ILE A 147 9.96 5.60 11.24
CA ILE A 147 8.77 6.18 11.87
C ILE A 147 8.60 7.66 11.48
N ASP A 148 9.68 8.43 11.44
CA ASP A 148 9.66 9.84 11.02
C ASP A 148 9.23 9.98 9.56
N LYS A 149 9.65 9.06 8.68
CA LYS A 149 9.21 9.04 7.27
C LYS A 149 7.73 8.70 7.13
N TRP A 150 7.22 7.72 7.87
CA TRP A 150 5.79 7.42 7.89
C TRP A 150 4.98 8.59 8.46
N GLY A 151 5.45 9.21 9.55
CA GLY A 151 4.81 10.38 10.15
C GLY A 151 4.76 11.56 9.18
N SER A 152 5.89 11.96 8.62
CA SER A 152 5.95 13.07 7.66
C SER A 152 5.12 12.82 6.40
N ARG A 153 5.12 11.61 5.84
CA ARG A 153 4.26 11.28 4.69
C ARG A 153 2.78 11.37 5.03
N GLY A 154 2.37 10.82 6.18
CA GLY A 154 0.98 10.88 6.60
C GLY A 154 0.50 12.31 6.89
N GLU A 155 1.35 13.17 7.44
CA GLU A 155 1.00 14.59 7.61
C GLU A 155 0.82 15.31 6.26
N ILE A 156 1.66 15.01 5.27
CA ILE A 156 1.54 15.58 3.92
C ILE A 156 0.23 15.11 3.27
N LEU A 157 -0.04 13.80 3.30
CA LEU A 157 -1.27 13.21 2.74
C LEU A 157 -2.51 13.79 3.42
N LEU A 158 -2.50 13.91 4.75
CA LEU A 158 -3.64 14.45 5.48
C LEU A 158 -3.92 15.92 5.11
N ARG A 159 -2.88 16.73 4.90
CA ARG A 159 -3.04 18.12 4.45
C ARG A 159 -3.63 18.20 3.05
N ARG A 160 -3.21 17.32 2.13
CA ARG A 160 -3.77 17.22 0.78
C ARG A 160 -5.23 16.80 0.83
N LEU A 161 -5.55 15.70 1.53
CA LEU A 161 -6.91 15.24 1.75
C LEU A 161 -7.82 16.30 2.39
N CYS A 162 -7.34 17.01 3.42
CA CYS A 162 -8.12 18.10 4.01
C CYS A 162 -8.42 19.23 3.02
N THR A 163 -7.55 19.45 2.03
CA THR A 163 -7.75 20.43 0.96
C THR A 163 -8.70 19.89 -0.11
N GLU A 164 -8.52 18.65 -0.54
CA GLU A 164 -9.27 17.96 -1.60
C GLU A 164 -10.71 17.63 -1.19
N TYR A 165 -10.99 17.53 0.12
CA TYR A 165 -12.33 17.28 0.66
C TYR A 165 -12.94 18.54 1.33
N GLU A 166 -12.34 19.71 1.15
CA GLU A 166 -12.81 21.00 1.70
C GLU A 166 -13.10 20.95 3.22
N ILE A 167 -12.19 20.33 3.98
CA ILE A 167 -12.38 20.10 5.41
C ILE A 167 -12.22 21.39 6.22
N SER A 168 -13.07 21.55 7.23
CA SER A 168 -13.02 22.71 8.12
C SER A 168 -11.67 22.80 8.87
N PRO A 169 -11.15 24.01 9.18
CA PRO A 169 -9.89 24.14 9.91
C PRO A 169 -9.89 23.45 11.28
N ASN A 170 -11.05 23.41 11.95
CA ASN A 170 -11.22 22.74 13.23
C ASN A 170 -11.09 21.21 13.09
N ASP A 171 -11.73 20.63 12.08
CA ASP A 171 -11.62 19.21 11.80
C ASP A 171 -10.23 18.81 11.33
N ASN A 172 -9.58 19.64 10.50
CA ASN A 172 -8.21 19.41 10.08
C ASN A 172 -7.25 19.31 11.29
N THR A 173 -7.36 20.25 12.23
CA THR A 173 -6.57 20.22 13.48
C THR A 173 -6.85 18.97 14.31
N ARG A 174 -8.12 18.55 14.39
CA ARG A 174 -8.54 17.34 15.10
C ARG A 174 -7.95 16.08 14.48
N LEU A 175 -8.06 15.93 13.17
CA LEU A 175 -7.56 14.76 12.42
C LEU A 175 -6.03 14.68 12.50
N LEU A 176 -5.33 15.82 12.38
CA LEU A 176 -3.90 15.88 12.56
C LEU A 176 -3.49 15.44 13.96
N GLY A 177 -4.25 15.86 14.99
CA GLY A 177 -4.08 15.41 16.36
C GLY A 177 -4.23 13.90 16.54
N LEU A 178 -5.24 13.28 15.90
CA LEU A 178 -5.44 11.82 15.92
C LEU A 178 -4.26 11.07 15.29
N PHE A 179 -3.78 11.56 14.15
CA PHE A 179 -2.65 10.97 13.45
C PHE A 179 -1.36 11.08 14.26
N GLN A 180 -1.03 12.28 14.74
CA GLN A 180 0.18 12.52 15.55
C GLN A 180 0.15 11.73 16.85
N LYS A 181 -1.01 11.62 17.52
CA LYS A 181 -1.17 10.77 18.69
C LYS A 181 -0.81 9.32 18.38
N SER A 182 -1.28 8.80 17.23
CA SER A 182 -1.00 7.42 16.79
C SER A 182 0.48 7.18 16.50
N ILE A 183 1.14 8.12 15.82
CA ILE A 183 2.59 8.06 15.54
C ILE A 183 3.40 8.12 16.83
N ASN A 184 3.07 9.04 17.74
CA ASN A 184 3.77 9.19 19.02
C ASN A 184 3.60 7.96 19.93
N ASP A 185 2.40 7.39 19.97
CA ASP A 185 2.12 6.15 20.69
C ASP A 185 2.96 5.00 20.12
N LEU A 186 2.98 4.81 18.80
CA LEU A 186 3.83 3.82 18.14
C LEU A 186 5.32 4.05 18.44
N ALA A 187 5.80 5.30 18.35
CA ALA A 187 7.19 5.67 18.63
C ALA A 187 7.58 5.33 20.07
N SER A 188 6.69 5.56 21.04
CA SER A 188 6.92 5.20 22.44
C SER A 188 6.98 3.67 22.63
N LEU A 189 6.14 2.95 21.91
CA LEU A 189 6.00 1.50 21.99
C LEU A 189 7.23 0.79 21.44
N VAL A 190 7.72 1.22 20.27
CA VAL A 190 8.92 0.63 19.67
C VAL A 190 10.16 0.84 20.53
N LYS A 191 10.28 1.97 21.22
CA LYS A 191 11.40 2.22 22.14
C LYS A 191 11.44 1.22 23.29
N GLY A 192 10.28 0.78 23.76
CA GLY A 192 10.18 -0.23 24.82
C GLY A 192 10.35 -1.67 24.33
N GLN A 193 10.09 -1.96 23.06
CA GLN A 193 9.96 -3.35 22.58
C GLN A 193 11.04 -3.78 21.58
N CYS A 194 11.54 -2.87 20.75
CA CYS A 194 12.44 -3.19 19.63
C CYS A 194 13.93 -3.13 20.01
N PHE A 195 14.27 -2.57 21.18
CA PHE A 195 15.65 -2.44 21.62
C PHE A 195 15.96 -3.43 22.74
N ALA A 196 17.16 -4.00 22.69
CA ALA A 196 17.70 -4.81 23.77
C ALA A 196 17.84 -3.95 25.03
N SER A 197 17.43 -4.47 26.18
CA SER A 197 17.82 -3.86 27.45
C SER A 197 19.34 -4.04 27.61
N PRO A 198 20.06 -3.11 28.26
CA PRO A 198 21.52 -3.17 28.41
C PRO A 198 22.04 -4.44 29.12
N MET A 199 21.17 -5.24 29.74
CA MET A 199 21.52 -6.55 30.30
C MET A 199 21.57 -7.70 29.28
N GLU A 200 21.04 -7.52 28.07
CA GLU A 200 20.94 -8.56 27.03
C GLU A 200 22.11 -8.52 26.04
N GLU A 201 22.95 -7.47 26.08
CA GLU A 201 24.18 -7.33 25.28
C GLU A 201 25.27 -8.37 25.62
N GLN A 202 25.10 -9.14 26.71
CA GLN A 202 26.05 -10.19 27.08
C GLN A 202 26.08 -11.41 26.14
N GLY A 203 25.17 -11.51 25.16
CA GLY A 203 25.08 -12.66 24.25
C GLY A 203 25.62 -12.47 22.83
N ARG A 204 25.89 -11.24 22.39
CA ARG A 204 26.37 -10.96 21.02
C ARG A 204 27.47 -9.90 21.03
N ALA A 205 28.59 -10.22 21.69
CA ALA A 205 29.85 -9.62 21.31
C ALA A 205 30.23 -10.13 19.91
N LEU A 206 29.63 -9.55 18.86
CA LEU A 206 30.25 -9.46 17.54
C LEU A 206 31.40 -8.44 17.60
N GLY A 207 32.22 -8.51 18.64
CA GLY A 207 33.55 -7.93 18.60
C GLY A 207 34.27 -8.71 17.51
N GLY A 208 34.45 -8.08 16.35
CA GLY A 208 35.27 -8.65 15.28
C GLY A 208 36.56 -9.16 15.88
N TYR A 209 36.98 -10.36 15.50
CA TYR A 209 38.25 -10.92 15.95
C TYR A 209 39.37 -9.95 15.59
N GLU A 210 39.85 -9.20 16.58
CA GLU A 210 41.00 -8.33 16.40
C GLU A 210 42.24 -9.22 16.41
N SER A 211 42.90 -9.30 15.27
CA SER A 211 44.15 -10.06 15.15
C SER A 211 45.16 -9.57 16.21
N PRO A 212 45.89 -10.46 16.90
CA PRO A 212 46.92 -10.09 17.86
C PRO A 212 47.95 -9.10 17.31
N ALA A 213 48.16 -9.08 15.98
CA ALA A 213 49.05 -8.16 15.29
C ALA A 213 48.57 -6.69 15.28
N LEU A 214 47.28 -6.44 15.54
CA LEU A 214 46.69 -5.09 15.57
C LEU A 214 46.72 -4.45 16.96
N LYS A 215 46.87 -5.25 18.04
CA LYS A 215 46.90 -4.74 19.43
C LYS A 215 48.08 -3.83 19.73
N ASP A 216 49.20 -4.03 19.04
CA ASP A 216 50.43 -3.27 19.24
C ASP A 216 50.53 -2.03 18.32
N LEU A 217 49.58 -1.86 17.41
CA LEU A 217 49.52 -0.68 16.56
C LEU A 217 48.76 0.42 17.29
N ALA A 218 49.50 1.40 17.80
CA ALA A 218 48.93 2.58 18.44
C ALA A 218 47.91 3.26 17.51
N THR A 219 46.89 3.88 18.12
CA THR A 219 45.85 4.61 17.41
C THR A 219 46.48 5.68 16.53
N TYR A 220 46.17 5.67 15.23
CA TYR A 220 46.70 6.65 14.27
C TYR A 220 46.34 8.07 14.71
N LYS A 221 47.34 8.89 15.04
CA LYS A 221 47.15 10.25 15.58
C LYS A 221 46.97 11.35 14.51
N GLY A 222 46.90 10.99 13.24
CA GLY A 222 46.85 11.95 12.14
C GLY A 222 48.19 12.67 11.92
N TYR A 223 48.43 13.16 10.70
CA TYR A 223 49.50 14.11 10.43
C TYR A 223 48.94 15.52 10.63
N PHE A 224 49.51 16.27 11.58
CA PHE A 224 49.46 17.72 11.61
C PHE A 224 50.85 18.24 11.26
#